data_AF-A0A9X1PM79-F1
#
_entry.id   AF-A0A9X1PM79-F1
#
_cell.length_a   1.000
_cell.length_b   1.000
_cell.length_c   1.000
_cell.angle_alpha   90.00
_cell.angle_beta   90.00
_cell.angle_gamma   90.00
#
_symmetry.space_group_name_H-M   'P 1'
#
loop_
_entity.id
_entity.type
_entity.pdbx_description
1 polymer ?
#
loop_
_entity_poly.entity_id
_entity_poly.type
_entity_poly.pdbx_seq_one_letter_code
_entity_poly.pdbx_strand_id
1 'polypeptide(L)'
;MKNMTDLSTTLDWTQHSLRFLKKHFLVILSLGLIAGLGRSAQLSAFGDIPFAVDLALEVAIQSARILIFLFALGLTNVRSGFKRTAAVFSMKKDSSQKRRQALTKFKLHWKKMLWNLGAFLIMSFLINLFIDHVAYETCMYISLRERGILHSNAPEWTIILFLKNLSVIPLTLVFNAMCLLWLINKLPAKTA
;
A
#
# COMPACT_ATOMS: atom_id res chain seq x y z
N MET A 1 -4.58 -32.82 -4.15
CA MET A 1 -3.48 -32.15 -3.41
C MET A 1 -2.39 -31.50 -4.27
N LYS A 2 -2.17 -31.89 -5.55
CA LYS A 2 -1.16 -31.28 -6.45
C LYS A 2 -1.40 -29.78 -6.79
N ASN A 3 -2.65 -29.32 -6.79
CA ASN A 3 -3.00 -27.96 -7.24
C ASN A 3 -2.79 -26.87 -6.17
N MET A 4 -2.86 -27.20 -4.87
CA MET A 4 -2.72 -26.22 -3.79
C MET A 4 -1.27 -25.78 -3.58
N THR A 5 -0.31 -26.70 -3.72
CA THR A 5 1.12 -26.40 -3.67
C THR A 5 1.53 -25.52 -4.85
N ASP A 6 0.99 -25.78 -6.05
CA ASP A 6 1.30 -25.01 -7.25
C ASP A 6 0.80 -23.56 -7.16
N LEU A 7 -0.44 -23.36 -6.71
CA LEU A 7 -1.01 -22.02 -6.49
C LEU A 7 -0.23 -21.25 -5.40
N SER A 8 0.19 -21.93 -4.34
CA SER A 8 0.98 -21.35 -3.26
C SER A 8 2.37 -20.90 -3.70
N THR A 9 2.98 -21.60 -4.67
CA THR A 9 4.26 -21.20 -5.29
C THR A 9 4.11 -20.20 -6.44
N THR A 10 2.89 -20.03 -6.94
CA THR A 10 2.55 -19.10 -8.01
C THR A 10 2.16 -17.73 -7.46
N LEU A 11 1.48 -17.66 -6.31
CA LEU A 11 1.07 -16.43 -5.62
C LEU A 11 1.97 -16.07 -4.42
N ASP A 12 3.26 -16.38 -4.55
CA ASP A 12 4.23 -16.29 -3.46
C ASP A 12 4.28 -14.90 -2.82
N TRP A 13 4.52 -13.82 -3.57
CA TRP A 13 4.61 -12.50 -2.95
C TRP A 13 3.25 -11.91 -2.58
N THR A 14 2.16 -12.25 -3.27
CA THR A 14 0.81 -11.87 -2.83
C THR A 14 0.54 -12.40 -1.42
N GLN A 15 0.86 -13.68 -1.18
CA GLN A 15 0.75 -14.28 0.15
C GLN A 15 1.67 -13.60 1.17
N HIS A 16 2.92 -13.31 0.81
CA HIS A 16 3.82 -12.58 1.71
C HIS A 16 3.30 -11.19 2.04
N SER A 17 2.69 -10.49 1.08
CA SER A 17 2.10 -9.17 1.28
C SER A 17 0.95 -9.22 2.29
N LEU A 18 0.04 -10.17 2.13
CA LEU A 18 -1.09 -10.36 3.05
C LEU A 18 -0.64 -10.78 4.45
N ARG A 19 0.34 -11.69 4.56
CA ARG A 19 0.90 -12.09 5.86
C ARG A 19 1.61 -10.92 6.53
N PHE A 20 2.37 -10.13 5.78
CA PHE A 20 3.06 -8.96 6.30
C PHE A 20 2.06 -7.92 6.83
N LEU A 21 1.02 -7.63 6.05
CA LEU A 21 -0.08 -6.76 6.47
C LEU A 21 -0.75 -7.27 7.74
N LYS A 22 -1.06 -8.57 7.83
CA LYS A 22 -1.66 -9.16 9.02
C LYS A 22 -0.74 -9.06 10.25
N LYS A 23 0.55 -9.38 10.09
CA LYS A 23 1.54 -9.38 11.18
C LYS A 23 1.84 -7.97 11.70
N HIS A 24 1.84 -6.97 10.81
CA HIS A 24 2.19 -5.59 11.13
C HIS A 24 1.01 -4.63 10.98
N PHE A 25 -0.21 -5.16 11.12
CA PHE A 25 -1.45 -4.44 10.87
C PHE A 25 -1.51 -3.13 11.64
N LEU A 26 -1.18 -3.14 12.93
CA LEU A 26 -1.25 -1.95 13.78
C LEU A 26 -0.35 -0.82 13.28
N VAL A 27 0.89 -1.11 12.91
CA VAL A 27 1.85 -0.10 12.41
C VAL A 27 1.38 0.48 11.07
N ILE A 28 0.92 -0.39 10.18
CA ILE A 28 0.48 0.01 8.85
C ILE A 28 -0.84 0.79 8.94
N LEU A 29 -1.76 0.37 9.81
CA LEU A 29 -3.02 1.05 10.06
C LEU A 29 -2.79 2.42 10.68
N SER A 30 -1.90 2.55 11.66
CA SER A 30 -1.62 3.84 12.30
C SER A 30 -1.00 4.85 11.32
N LEU A 31 -0.06 4.42 10.47
CA LEU A 31 0.46 5.25 9.38
C LEU A 31 -0.63 5.57 8.33
N GLY A 32 -1.48 4.59 8.01
CA GLY A 32 -2.63 4.77 7.12
C GLY A 32 -3.66 5.76 7.68
N LEU A 33 -3.89 5.75 8.99
CA LEU A 33 -4.79 6.68 9.70
C LEU A 33 -4.26 8.10 9.63
N ILE A 34 -2.95 8.30 9.85
CA ILE A 34 -2.31 9.62 9.68
C ILE A 34 -2.53 10.13 8.25
N ALA A 35 -2.27 9.29 7.24
CA ALA A 35 -2.47 9.64 5.83
C ALA A 35 -3.95 9.87 5.48
N GLY A 36 -4.85 9.07 6.04
CA GLY A 36 -6.30 9.18 5.82
C GLY A 36 -6.87 10.44 6.43
N LEU A 37 -6.60 10.70 7.71
CA LEU A 37 -7.06 11.89 8.40
C LEU A 37 -6.48 13.16 7.78
N GLY A 38 -5.19 13.15 7.44
CA GLY A 38 -4.57 14.27 6.74
C GLY A 38 -5.27 14.53 5.41
N ARG A 39 -5.54 13.49 4.61
CA ARG A 39 -6.24 13.66 3.34
C ARG A 39 -7.68 14.14 3.51
N SER A 40 -8.37 13.68 4.55
CA SER A 40 -9.71 14.20 4.88
C SER A 40 -9.67 15.68 5.24
N ALA A 41 -8.71 16.09 6.07
CA ALA A 41 -8.53 17.50 6.43
C ALA A 41 -8.26 18.39 5.21
N GLN A 42 -7.45 17.94 4.25
CA GLN A 42 -7.22 18.65 2.98
C GLN A 42 -8.48 18.79 2.12
N LEU A 43 -9.46 17.90 2.27
CA LEU A 43 -10.75 17.96 1.57
C LEU A 43 -11.80 18.72 2.39
N SER A 44 -11.37 19.64 3.26
CA SER A 44 -12.24 20.44 4.11
C SER A 44 -13.17 19.61 5.02
N ALA A 45 -12.79 18.38 5.39
CA ALA A 45 -13.56 17.56 6.32
C ALA A 45 -13.83 18.25 7.66
N PHE A 46 -12.90 19.10 8.09
CA PHE A 46 -12.95 19.84 9.35
C PHE A 46 -13.11 21.35 9.14
N GLY A 47 -13.53 21.76 7.95
CA GLY A 47 -13.58 23.16 7.52
C GLY A 47 -12.36 23.57 6.70
N ASP A 48 -12.33 24.83 6.30
CA ASP A 48 -11.28 25.35 5.43
C ASP A 48 -9.96 25.48 6.17
N ILE A 49 -8.88 25.05 5.52
CA ILE A 49 -7.53 25.11 6.06
C ILE A 49 -6.69 26.12 5.27
N PRO A 50 -5.79 26.86 5.93
CA PRO A 50 -4.88 27.76 5.23
C PRO A 50 -3.84 26.95 4.43
N PHE A 51 -3.33 27.53 3.35
CA PHE A 51 -2.35 26.90 2.45
C PHE A 51 -1.13 26.30 3.17
N ALA A 52 -0.63 26.96 4.22
CA ALA A 52 0.50 26.46 5.00
C ALA A 52 0.18 25.13 5.72
N VAL A 53 -1.05 24.98 6.21
CA VAL A 53 -1.52 23.74 6.86
C VAL A 53 -1.76 22.65 5.81
N ASP A 54 -2.33 23.01 4.65
CA ASP A 54 -2.49 22.07 3.54
C ASP A 54 -1.15 21.49 3.08
N LEU A 55 -0.12 22.33 2.93
CA LEU A 55 1.23 21.90 2.56
C LEU A 55 1.85 21.00 3.64
N ALA A 56 1.70 21.37 4.92
CA ALA A 56 2.21 20.55 6.02
C ALA A 56 1.53 19.17 6.07
N LEU A 57 0.21 19.12 5.83
CA LEU A 57 -0.55 17.88 5.72
C LEU A 57 -0.07 17.04 4.53
N GLU A 58 0.16 17.64 3.36
CA GLU A 58 0.68 16.93 2.19
C GLU A 58 2.02 16.25 2.53
N VAL A 59 2.95 16.98 3.15
CA VAL A 59 4.24 16.42 3.59
C VAL A 59 4.03 15.27 4.58
N ALA A 60 3.13 15.40 5.55
CA ALA A 60 2.84 14.37 6.55
C ALA A 60 2.24 13.10 5.90
N ILE A 61 1.25 13.26 5.01
CA ILE A 61 0.58 12.17 4.30
C ILE A 61 1.58 11.40 3.44
N GLN A 62 2.38 12.10 2.64
CA GLN A 62 3.38 11.46 1.78
C GLN A 62 4.47 10.80 2.60
N SER A 63 4.91 11.43 3.69
CA SER A 63 5.88 10.82 4.62
C SER A 63 5.35 9.52 5.23
N ALA A 64 4.08 9.47 5.66
CA ALA A 64 3.47 8.27 6.19
C ALA A 64 3.43 7.14 5.14
N ARG A 65 3.07 7.45 3.89
CA ARG A 65 3.09 6.48 2.78
C ARG A 65 4.49 5.98 2.47
N ILE A 66 5.48 6.87 2.41
CA ILE A 66 6.89 6.52 2.21
C ILE A 66 7.36 5.61 3.35
N LEU A 67 6.99 5.90 4.60
CA LEU A 67 7.34 5.08 5.76
C LEU A 67 6.74 3.68 5.67
N ILE A 68 5.46 3.53 5.27
CA ILE A 68 4.86 2.19 5.03
C ILE A 68 5.68 1.41 4.00
N PHE A 69 6.02 2.05 2.88
CA PHE A 69 6.80 1.42 1.82
C PHE A 69 8.20 1.01 2.29
N LEU A 70 8.94 1.91 2.95
CA LEU A 70 10.28 1.64 3.47
C LEU A 70 10.26 0.60 4.58
N PHE A 71 9.25 0.61 5.45
CA PHE A 71 9.05 -0.38 6.50
C PHE A 71 8.83 -1.78 5.89
N ALA A 72 7.99 -1.89 4.86
CA ALA A 72 7.75 -3.14 4.14
C ALA A 72 9.01 -3.62 3.38
N LEU A 73 9.64 -2.74 2.60
CA LEU A 73 10.84 -3.05 1.82
C LEU A 73 12.02 -3.44 2.72
N GLY A 74 12.11 -2.82 3.89
CA GLY A 74 13.11 -3.07 4.91
C GLY A 74 12.83 -4.30 5.78
N LEU A 75 11.71 -5.00 5.58
CA LEU A 75 11.24 -6.09 6.43
C LEU A 75 11.21 -5.69 7.91
N THR A 76 10.44 -4.65 8.24
CA THR A 76 10.30 -3.99 9.55
C THR A 76 11.40 -3.01 9.96
N ASN A 77 12.50 -2.90 9.20
CA ASN A 77 13.57 -1.95 9.47
C ASN A 77 13.62 -0.83 8.41
N VAL A 78 13.13 0.36 8.75
CA VAL A 78 13.07 1.52 7.83
C VAL A 78 14.44 1.90 7.27
N ARG A 79 15.51 1.82 8.08
CA ARG A 79 16.88 2.10 7.64
C ARG A 79 17.37 1.09 6.60
N SER A 80 17.01 -0.18 6.76
CA SER A 80 17.23 -1.22 5.76
C SER A 80 16.44 -0.93 4.48
N GLY A 81 15.18 -0.49 4.61
CA GLY A 81 14.35 -0.05 3.50
C GLY A 81 15.03 1.06 2.69
N PHE A 82 15.52 2.11 3.35
CA PHE A 82 16.20 3.20 2.69
C PHE A 82 17.47 2.75 1.94
N LYS A 83 18.30 1.91 2.58
CA LYS A 83 19.48 1.32 1.94
C LYS A 83 19.11 0.50 0.69
N ARG A 84 18.01 -0.26 0.74
CA ARG A 84 17.53 -1.06 -0.39
C ARG A 84 17.01 -0.18 -1.53
N THR A 85 16.23 0.86 -1.22
CA THR A 85 15.79 1.85 -2.21
C THR A 85 16.99 2.52 -2.88
N ALA A 86 17.93 3.04 -2.10
CA ALA A 86 19.15 3.67 -2.62
C ALA A 86 19.98 2.71 -3.48
N ALA A 87 20.05 1.42 -3.12
CA ALA A 87 20.75 0.41 -3.89
C ALA A 87 20.10 0.13 -5.26
N VAL A 88 18.77 0.21 -5.39
CA VAL A 88 18.05 0.04 -6.66
C VAL A 88 18.35 1.21 -7.62
N PHE A 89 18.40 2.43 -7.10
CA PHE A 89 18.66 3.64 -7.89
C PHE A 89 20.15 3.91 -8.12
N SER A 90 21.05 3.33 -7.32
CA SER A 90 22.50 3.45 -7.50
C SER A 90 22.98 2.78 -8.80
N MET A 91 23.69 3.55 -9.64
CA MET A 91 24.23 3.15 -10.96
C MET A 91 25.57 2.37 -10.90
N LYS A 92 26.00 1.87 -9.74
CA LYS A 92 27.28 1.13 -9.63
C LYS A 92 27.26 -0.15 -10.48
N LYS A 93 28.41 -0.59 -11.00
CA LYS A 93 28.59 -1.77 -11.87
C LYS A 93 27.90 -3.05 -11.37
N ASP A 94 27.86 -3.26 -10.05
CA ASP A 94 27.16 -4.37 -9.37
C ASP A 94 25.62 -4.32 -9.49
N SER A 95 25.07 -3.12 -9.73
CA SER A 95 23.65 -2.88 -10.07
C SER A 95 23.28 -3.44 -11.45
N SER A 96 24.21 -3.46 -12.41
CA SER A 96 23.96 -4.02 -13.75
C SER A 96 23.70 -5.53 -13.70
N GLN A 97 24.46 -6.27 -12.88
CA GLN A 97 24.27 -7.70 -12.68
C GLN A 97 22.94 -8.01 -11.96
N LYS A 98 22.59 -7.24 -10.93
CA LYS A 98 21.29 -7.37 -10.24
C LYS A 98 20.11 -7.02 -11.16
N ARG A 99 20.24 -5.98 -11.99
CA ARG A 99 19.25 -5.62 -13.02
C ARG A 99 19.10 -6.73 -14.06
N ARG A 100 20.21 -7.29 -14.54
CA ARG A 100 20.18 -8.41 -15.50
C ARG A 100 19.53 -9.65 -14.90
N GLN A 101 19.84 -9.96 -13.63
CA GLN A 101 19.17 -11.04 -12.91
C GLN A 101 17.66 -10.80 -12.74
N ALA A 102 17.25 -9.58 -12.38
CA ALA A 102 15.85 -9.22 -12.28
C ALA A 102 15.12 -9.34 -13.62
N LEU A 103 15.74 -8.88 -14.73
CA LEU A 103 15.20 -9.01 -16.09
C LEU A 103 15.10 -10.47 -16.54
N THR A 104 16.11 -11.29 -16.25
CA THR A 104 16.07 -12.72 -16.56
C THR A 104 14.98 -13.43 -15.74
N LYS A 105 14.86 -13.12 -14.44
CA LYS A 105 13.82 -13.66 -13.57
C LYS A 105 12.42 -13.23 -14.02
N PHE A 106 12.27 -11.97 -14.43
CA PHE A 106 11.04 -11.43 -15.01
C PHE A 106 10.63 -12.22 -16.25
N LYS A 107 11.56 -12.42 -17.20
CA LYS A 107 11.28 -13.20 -18.43
C LYS A 107 10.96 -14.67 -18.13
N LEU A 108 11.68 -15.28 -17.20
CA LEU A 108 11.52 -16.69 -16.85
C LEU A 108 10.21 -16.97 -16.09
N HIS A 109 9.73 -16.02 -15.29
CA HIS A 109 8.58 -16.19 -14.41
C HIS A 109 7.44 -15.20 -14.69
N TRP A 110 7.34 -14.69 -15.92
CA TRP A 110 6.34 -13.68 -16.30
C TRP A 110 4.90 -14.12 -16.00
N LYS A 111 4.58 -15.41 -16.19
CA LYS A 111 3.27 -16.00 -15.85
C LYS A 111 2.96 -15.88 -14.35
N LYS A 112 3.95 -16.12 -13.48
CA LYS A 112 3.79 -15.95 -12.02
C LYS A 112 3.57 -14.48 -11.68
N MET A 113 4.21 -13.57 -12.41
CA MET A 113 3.95 -12.13 -12.31
C MET A 113 2.50 -11.78 -12.62
N LEU A 114 1.98 -12.27 -13.74
CA LEU A 114 0.59 -12.06 -14.10
C LEU A 114 -0.37 -12.61 -13.06
N TRP A 115 -0.13 -13.80 -12.53
CA TRP A 115 -1.00 -14.38 -11.51
C TRP A 115 -1.00 -13.56 -10.21
N ASN A 116 0.17 -13.15 -9.70
CA ASN A 116 0.22 -12.31 -8.52
C ASN A 116 -0.43 -10.94 -8.76
N LEU A 117 -0.17 -10.31 -9.92
CA LEU A 117 -0.76 -9.04 -10.29
C LEU A 117 -2.28 -9.17 -10.43
N GLY A 118 -2.76 -10.21 -11.10
CA GLY A 118 -4.19 -10.50 -11.23
C GLY A 118 -4.86 -10.71 -9.88
N ALA A 119 -4.25 -11.49 -8.99
CA ALA A 119 -4.75 -11.67 -7.63
C ALA A 119 -4.80 -10.35 -6.86
N PHE A 120 -3.76 -9.52 -6.98
CA PHE A 120 -3.73 -8.18 -6.38
C PHE A 120 -4.82 -7.26 -6.95
N LEU A 121 -5.02 -7.25 -8.27
CA LEU A 121 -6.05 -6.45 -8.93
C LEU A 121 -7.45 -6.87 -8.48
N ILE A 122 -7.72 -8.18 -8.38
CA ILE A 122 -8.99 -8.70 -7.86
C ILE A 122 -9.22 -8.23 -6.42
N MET A 123 -8.22 -8.38 -5.54
CA MET A 123 -8.34 -7.91 -4.15
C MET A 123 -8.55 -6.40 -4.07
N SER A 124 -7.78 -5.61 -4.83
CA SER A 124 -7.91 -4.16 -4.88
C SER A 124 -9.27 -3.73 -5.40
N PHE A 125 -9.79 -4.41 -6.43
CA PHE A 125 -11.13 -4.19 -6.96
C PHE A 125 -12.21 -4.48 -5.91
N LEU A 126 -12.15 -5.63 -5.24
CA LEU A 126 -13.13 -6.00 -4.21
C LEU A 126 -13.11 -5.03 -3.02
N ILE A 127 -11.94 -4.57 -2.58
CA ILE A 127 -11.83 -3.58 -1.51
C ILE A 127 -12.40 -2.23 -1.97
N ASN A 128 -12.09 -1.78 -3.20
CA ASN A 128 -12.67 -0.54 -3.73
C ASN A 128 -14.20 -0.63 -3.84
N LEU A 129 -14.72 -1.74 -4.37
CA LEU A 129 -16.17 -1.98 -4.45
C LEU A 129 -16.82 -1.93 -3.06
N PHE A 130 -16.18 -2.54 -2.06
CA PHE A 130 -16.65 -2.48 -0.68
C PHE A 130 -16.62 -1.05 -0.12
N ILE A 131 -15.57 -0.27 -0.39
CA ILE A 131 -15.47 1.14 0.03
C ILE A 131 -16.59 1.96 -0.61
N ASP A 132 -16.82 1.78 -1.91
CA ASP A 132 -17.85 2.52 -2.64
C ASP A 132 -19.23 2.14 -2.08
N HIS A 133 -19.50 0.85 -1.88
CA HIS A 133 -20.74 0.39 -1.25
C HIS A 133 -20.94 0.99 0.16
N VAL A 134 -19.90 0.99 1.00
CA VAL A 134 -19.98 1.60 2.34
C VAL A 134 -20.18 3.12 2.26
N ALA A 135 -19.49 3.82 1.36
CA ALA A 135 -19.60 5.27 1.26
C ALA A 135 -20.97 5.71 0.72
N TYR A 136 -21.43 5.08 -0.35
CA TYR A 136 -22.62 5.47 -1.11
C TYR A 136 -23.90 4.80 -0.60
N GLU A 137 -23.92 3.47 -0.49
CA GLU A 137 -25.18 2.74 -0.23
C GLU A 137 -25.61 2.79 1.24
N THR A 138 -24.67 3.00 2.17
CA THR A 138 -25.01 3.11 3.60
C THR A 138 -25.32 4.54 4.06
N CYS A 139 -25.31 5.53 3.14
CA CYS A 139 -25.47 6.95 3.47
C CYS A 139 -24.54 7.43 4.60
N MET A 140 -23.37 6.78 4.76
CA MET A 140 -22.42 7.09 5.83
C MET A 140 -21.97 8.56 5.77
N TYR A 141 -21.79 9.08 4.56
CA TYR A 141 -21.49 10.49 4.32
C TYR A 141 -22.54 11.43 4.91
N ILE A 142 -23.82 11.18 4.61
CA ILE A 142 -24.94 11.98 5.10
C ILE A 142 -25.00 11.91 6.62
N SER A 143 -24.91 10.69 7.18
CA SER A 143 -24.98 10.47 8.62
C SER A 143 -23.84 11.15 9.39
N LEU A 144 -22.62 11.16 8.85
CA LEU A 144 -21.47 11.82 9.48
C LEU A 144 -21.58 13.35 9.43
N ARG A 145 -22.17 13.89 8.36
CA ARG A 145 -22.44 15.32 8.23
C ARG A 145 -23.54 15.80 9.16
N GLU A 146 -24.64 15.05 9.27
CA GLU A 146 -25.75 15.35 10.19
C GLU A 146 -25.30 15.34 11.66
N ARG A 147 -24.36 14.45 12.01
CA ARG A 147 -23.77 14.36 13.35
C ARG A 147 -22.67 15.40 13.61
N GLY A 148 -22.37 16.26 12.64
CA GLY A 148 -21.32 17.29 12.76
C GLY A 148 -19.89 16.75 12.79
N ILE A 149 -19.67 15.49 12.39
CA ILE A 149 -18.32 14.89 12.30
C ILE A 149 -17.62 15.38 11.04
N LEU A 150 -18.37 15.56 9.95
CA LEU A 150 -17.90 16.18 8.73
C LEU A 150 -18.50 17.59 8.59
N HIS A 151 -17.67 18.52 8.15
CA HIS A 151 -18.11 19.85 7.79
C HIS A 151 -19.13 19.81 6.64
N SER A 152 -20.04 20.77 6.60
CA SER A 152 -21.10 20.84 5.57
C SER A 152 -20.55 20.98 4.15
N ASN A 153 -19.35 21.53 3.99
CA ASN A 153 -18.71 21.69 2.68
C ASN A 153 -17.82 20.49 2.29
N ALA A 154 -17.68 19.48 3.16
CA ALA A 154 -16.84 18.33 2.86
C ALA A 154 -17.43 17.55 1.67
N PRO A 155 -16.65 17.24 0.62
CA PRO A 155 -17.12 16.42 -0.48
C PRO A 155 -17.24 14.96 -0.03
N GLU A 156 -18.12 14.20 -0.67
CA GLU A 156 -18.29 12.77 -0.45
C GLU A 156 -16.97 11.97 -0.61
N TRP A 157 -16.11 12.43 -1.52
CA TRP A 157 -14.76 11.90 -1.76
C TRP A 157 -13.90 11.82 -0.50
N THR A 158 -14.21 12.61 0.53
CA THR A 158 -13.51 12.61 1.82
C THR A 158 -13.49 11.22 2.45
N ILE A 159 -14.65 10.56 2.54
CA ILE A 159 -14.76 9.24 3.19
C ILE A 159 -14.12 8.17 2.32
N ILE A 160 -14.35 8.23 1.00
CA ILE A 160 -13.78 7.30 0.05
C ILE A 160 -12.25 7.34 0.13
N LEU A 161 -11.65 8.53 0.12
CA LEU A 161 -10.20 8.70 0.20
C LEU A 161 -9.65 8.36 1.58
N PHE A 162 -10.39 8.64 2.66
CA PHE A 162 -10.05 8.18 4.00
C PHE A 162 -9.93 6.65 4.03
N LEU A 163 -10.97 5.94 3.61
CA LEU A 163 -11.02 4.48 3.59
C LEU A 163 -9.95 3.88 2.65
N LYS A 164 -9.68 4.50 1.50
CA LYS A 164 -8.60 4.08 0.58
C LYS A 164 -7.22 4.19 1.23
N ASN A 165 -6.96 5.23 2.04
CA ASN A 165 -5.70 5.37 2.78
C ASN A 165 -5.53 4.35 3.91
N LEU A 166 -6.62 3.73 4.39
CA LEU A 166 -6.57 2.65 5.38
C LEU A 166 -6.42 1.26 4.79
N SER A 167 -6.71 1.09 3.50
CA SER A 167 -6.87 -0.23 2.89
C SER A 167 -6.05 -0.40 1.62
N VAL A 168 -6.57 0.05 0.48
CA VAL A 168 -6.00 -0.17 -0.86
C VAL A 168 -4.61 0.43 -0.99
N ILE A 169 -4.39 1.64 -0.48
CA ILE A 169 -3.09 2.32 -0.59
C ILE A 169 -2.01 1.56 0.19
N PRO A 170 -2.17 1.28 1.51
CA PRO A 170 -1.21 0.45 2.24
C PRO A 170 -0.98 -0.93 1.62
N LEU A 171 -2.05 -1.59 1.15
CA LEU A 171 -1.95 -2.88 0.47
C LEU A 171 -1.07 -2.78 -0.78
N THR A 172 -1.25 -1.74 -1.59
CA THR A 172 -0.46 -1.48 -2.80
C THR A 172 1.01 -1.23 -2.46
N LEU A 173 1.29 -0.42 -1.44
CA LEU A 173 2.67 -0.11 -1.02
C LEU A 173 3.40 -1.35 -0.52
N VAL A 174 2.75 -2.17 0.32
CA VAL A 174 3.33 -3.44 0.79
C VAL A 174 3.52 -4.41 -0.37
N PHE A 175 2.52 -4.55 -1.26
CA PHE A 175 2.61 -5.43 -2.42
C PHE A 175 3.79 -5.06 -3.33
N ASN A 176 3.95 -3.77 -3.63
CA ASN A 176 5.07 -3.28 -4.44
C ASN A 176 6.42 -3.54 -3.75
N ALA A 177 6.51 -3.32 -2.44
CA ALA A 177 7.73 -3.63 -1.69
C ALA A 177 8.08 -5.13 -1.74
N MET A 178 7.10 -6.02 -1.60
CA MET A 178 7.31 -7.47 -1.70
C MET A 178 7.68 -7.90 -3.12
N CYS A 179 7.08 -7.31 -4.14
CA CYS A 179 7.45 -7.51 -5.54
C CYS A 179 8.92 -7.13 -5.78
N LEU A 180 9.38 -5.98 -5.27
CA LEU A 180 10.78 -5.58 -5.36
C LEU A 180 11.71 -6.56 -4.66
N LEU A 181 11.37 -7.03 -3.45
CA LEU A 181 12.15 -8.04 -2.74
C LEU A 181 12.19 -9.37 -3.50
N TRP A 182 11.09 -9.75 -4.13
CA TRP A 182 11.03 -10.95 -4.95
C TRP A 182 11.93 -10.83 -6.19
N LEU A 183 11.91 -9.70 -6.89
CA LEU A 183 12.75 -9.46 -8.08
C LEU A 183 14.25 -9.59 -7.76
N ILE A 184 14.67 -9.18 -6.56
CA ILE A 184 16.08 -9.24 -6.13
C ILE A 184 16.42 -10.49 -5.30
N ASN A 185 15.55 -11.50 -5.23
CA ASN A 185 15.72 -12.73 -4.44
C ASN A 185 15.98 -12.47 -2.93
N LYS A 186 15.36 -11.43 -2.38
CA LYS A 186 15.40 -11.09 -0.94
C LYS A 186 14.05 -11.23 -0.25
N LEU A 187 13.07 -11.86 -0.91
CA LEU A 187 11.81 -12.21 -0.27
C LEU A 187 12.09 -13.26 0.83
N PRO A 188 11.60 -13.06 2.08
CA PRO A 188 11.81 -14.02 3.15
C PRO A 188 11.28 -15.41 2.77
N ALA A 189 11.94 -16.47 3.22
CA ALA A 189 11.38 -17.82 3.13
C ALA A 189 10.05 -17.88 3.92
N LYS A 190 9.14 -18.79 3.52
CA LYS A 190 7.78 -18.91 4.10
C LYS A 190 7.72 -19.17 5.61
N THR A 191 8.86 -19.41 6.26
CA THR A 191 9.03 -19.71 7.69
C THR A 191 9.81 -18.58 8.39
N ALA A 192 9.10 -17.54 8.86
CA ALA A 192 9.49 -16.62 9.94
C ALA A 192 8.29 -15.76 10.40
#